data_AF-A0A3E0Q6U6-F1
#
_entry.id   AF-A0A3E0Q6U6-F1
#
_cell.length_a   1.000
_cell.length_b   1.000
_cell.length_c   1.000
_cell.angle_alpha   90.00
_cell.angle_beta   90.00
_cell.angle_gamma   90.00
#
_symmetry.space_group_name_H-M   'P 1'
#
loop_
_entity.id
_entity.type
_entity.pdbx_description
1 polymer ?
#
loop_
_entity_poly.entity_id
_entity_poly.type
_entity_poly.pdbx_seq_one_letter_code
_entity_poly.pdbx_strand_id
1 'polypeptide(L)' 'MFGWLKQDPVKKLELEYARMLKHARDVQRNGDIVRYSEIMAEADAVLRQIDESTDDSQAGGS' A
#
# COMPACT_ATOMS: atom_id res chain seq x y z
N MET A 1 2.99 27.82 6.88
CA MET A 1 2.73 26.75 7.89
C MET A 1 1.33 26.17 7.75
N PHE A 2 0.90 25.73 6.54
CA PHE A 2 -0.37 25.01 6.32
C PHE A 2 -0.24 24.19 5.03
N GLY A 3 0.33 22.99 5.13
CA GLY A 3 0.56 22.15 3.94
C GLY A 3 0.05 20.72 3.99
N TRP A 4 -0.29 20.15 5.15
CA TRP A 4 -0.20 18.68 5.31
C TRP A 4 -1.51 17.98 5.70
N LEU A 5 -2.64 18.36 5.10
CA LEU A 5 -3.88 17.57 5.21
C LEU A 5 -4.06 16.54 4.08
N LYS A 6 -3.18 16.54 3.05
CA LYS A 6 -3.21 15.54 1.98
C LYS A 6 -2.49 14.22 2.34
N GLN A 7 -1.75 14.18 3.44
CA GLN A 7 -0.92 13.02 3.81
C GLN A 7 -1.71 11.91 4.54
N ASP A 8 -2.87 12.21 5.10
CA ASP A 8 -3.64 11.23 5.88
C ASP A 8 -4.23 10.05 5.07
N PRO A 9 -4.80 10.22 3.86
CA PRO A 9 -5.33 9.08 3.10
C PRO A 9 -4.20 8.16 2.58
N VAL A 10 -3.10 8.74 2.10
CA VAL A 10 -1.93 7.97 1.64
C VAL A 10 -1.31 7.17 2.78
N LYS A 11 -1.13 7.79 3.96
CA LYS A 11 -0.62 7.09 5.15
C LYS A 11 -1.47 5.90 5.58
N LYS A 12 -2.80 5.98 5.41
CA LYS A 12 -3.69 4.85 5.73
C LYS A 12 -3.44 3.67 4.78
N LEU A 13 -3.29 3.95 3.50
CA LEU A 13 -2.98 2.94 2.49
C LEU A 13 -1.58 2.32 2.71
N GLU A 14 -0.57 3.13 3.05
CA GLU A 14 0.76 2.64 3.41
C GLU A 14 0.74 1.70 4.62
N LEU A 15 -0.01 2.05 5.66
CA LEU A 15 -0.20 1.21 6.85
C LEU A 15 -0.95 -0.08 6.51
N GLU A 16 -1.93 -0.03 5.62
CA GLU A 16 -2.65 -1.19 5.13
C GLU A 16 -1.74 -2.13 4.35
N TYR A 17 -1.00 -1.60 3.37
CA TYR A 17 0.00 -2.35 2.62
C TYR A 17 1.03 -3.03 3.54
N ALA A 18 1.57 -2.31 4.52
CA ALA A 18 2.51 -2.88 5.50
C ALA A 18 1.90 -4.02 6.33
N ARG A 19 0.61 -3.93 6.70
CA ARG A 19 -0.10 -5.02 7.38
C ARG A 19 -0.27 -6.24 6.48
N MET A 20 -0.60 -6.03 5.20
CA MET A 20 -0.74 -7.11 4.22
C MET A 20 0.59 -7.83 3.99
N LEU A 21 1.71 -7.11 3.86
CA LEU A 21 3.04 -7.72 3.74
C LEU A 21 3.41 -8.55 4.97
N LYS A 22 3.09 -8.06 6.17
CA LYS A 22 3.30 -8.83 7.40
C LYS A 22 2.49 -10.11 7.39
N HIS A 23 1.21 -10.03 7.01
CA HIS A 23 0.35 -11.20 6.92
C HIS A 23 0.82 -12.19 5.85
N ALA A 24 1.20 -11.70 4.67
CA ALA A 24 1.76 -12.49 3.59
C ALA A 24 3.01 -13.25 4.04
N ARG A 25 3.92 -12.59 4.78
CA ARG A 25 5.11 -13.24 5.34
C ARG A 25 4.73 -14.38 6.29
N ASP A 26 3.77 -14.16 7.19
CA ASP A 26 3.35 -15.20 8.14
C ASP A 26 2.71 -16.40 7.41
N VAL A 27 1.89 -16.12 6.39
CA VAL A 27 1.27 -17.13 5.51
C VAL A 27 2.31 -17.91 4.71
N GLN A 28 3.29 -17.22 4.13
CA GLN A 28 4.41 -17.83 3.41
C GLN A 28 5.24 -18.73 4.33
N ARG A 29 5.51 -18.29 5.58
CA ARG A 29 6.23 -19.09 6.58
C ARG A 29 5.48 -20.35 7.00
N ASN A 30 4.15 -20.32 6.95
CA ASN A 30 3.30 -21.48 7.18
C ASN A 30 3.21 -22.42 5.96
N GLY A 31 3.81 -22.03 4.82
CA GLY A 31 3.88 -22.84 3.60
C GLY A 31 2.67 -22.72 2.68
N ASP A 32 1.74 -21.80 2.94
CA ASP A 32 0.55 -21.60 2.12
C ASP A 32 0.82 -20.60 0.99
N ILE A 33 1.41 -21.11 -0.09
CA ILE A 33 1.85 -20.28 -1.23
C ILE A 33 0.68 -19.73 -2.04
N VAL A 34 -0.45 -20.46 -2.10
CA VAL A 34 -1.65 -19.99 -2.80
C VAL A 34 -2.19 -18.77 -2.08
N ARG A 35 -2.40 -18.87 -0.76
CA ARG A 35 -2.90 -17.75 0.04
C ARG A 35 -1.91 -16.58 0.07
N TYR A 36 -0.61 -16.85 0.11
CA TYR A 36 0.41 -15.82 -0.02
C TYR A 36 0.26 -15.03 -1.33
N SER A 37 0.07 -15.74 -2.44
CA SER A 37 -0.05 -15.13 -3.78
C SER A 37 -1.30 -14.25 -3.88
N GLU A 38 -2.42 -14.68 -3.28
CA GLU A 38 -3.64 -13.87 -3.18
C GLU A 38 -3.39 -12.58 -2.40
N ILE A 39 -2.79 -12.68 -1.20
CA ILE A 39 -2.51 -11.50 -0.35
C ILE A 39 -1.57 -10.53 -1.06
N MET A 40 -0.55 -11.05 -1.76
CA MET A 40 0.37 -10.21 -2.52
C MET A 40 -0.32 -9.50 -3.69
N ALA A 41 -1.24 -10.18 -4.39
CA ALA A 41 -2.02 -9.55 -5.46
C ALA A 41 -2.94 -8.43 -4.94
N GLU A 42 -3.53 -8.62 -3.75
CA GLU A 42 -4.29 -7.56 -3.08
C GLU A 42 -3.37 -6.41 -2.64
N ALA A 43 -2.17 -6.73 -2.13
CA ALA A 43 -1.19 -5.72 -1.70
C ALA A 43 -0.70 -4.85 -2.87
N ASP A 44 -0.49 -5.44 -4.05
CA ASP A 44 -0.16 -4.72 -5.28
C ASP A 44 -1.27 -3.72 -5.67
N ALA A 45 -2.53 -4.06 -5.45
CA ALA A 45 -3.65 -3.15 -5.73
C ALA A 45 -3.67 -1.96 -4.75
N VAL A 46 -3.26 -2.16 -3.50
CA VAL A 46 -3.11 -1.06 -2.53
C VAL A 46 -1.91 -0.18 -2.88
N LEU A 47 -0.79 -0.78 -3.32
CA LEU A 47 0.39 -0.04 -3.75
C LEU A 47 0.07 0.89 -4.93
N ARG A 48 -0.68 0.41 -5.94
CA ARG A 48 -1.14 1.25 -7.05
C ARG A 48 -1.99 2.44 -6.59
N GLN A 49 -2.86 2.24 -5.60
CA GLN A 49 -3.64 3.34 -5.01
C GLN A 49 -2.77 4.36 -4.29
N ILE A 50 -1.68 3.92 -3.62
CA ILE A 50 -0.68 4.80 -3.00
C ILE A 50 0.01 5.63 -4.08
N ASP A 51 0.47 4.98 -5.15
CA ASP A 51 1.16 5.62 -6.27
C ASP A 51 0.27 6.65 -6.96
N GLU A 52 -0.97 6.28 -7.32
CA GLU A 52 -1.96 7.19 -7.91
C GLU A 52 -2.25 8.39 -6.99
N SER A 53 -2.41 8.16 -5.68
CA SER A 53 -2.67 9.22 -4.71
C SER A 53 -1.46 10.15 -4.50
N THR A 54 -0.24 9.64 -4.73
CA THR A 54 1.01 10.39 -4.59
C THR A 54 1.32 11.17 -5.87
N ASP A 55 1.09 10.59 -7.05
CA ASP A 55 1.26 11.24 -8.35
C ASP A 55 0.23 12.35 -8.59
N ASP A 56 -1.02 12.19 -8.13
CA ASP A 56 -2.02 13.28 -8.10
C ASP A 56 -1.55 14.49 -7.27
N SER A 57 -0.61 14.27 -6.35
CA SER A 57 0.00 15.33 -5.54
C SER A 57 1.26 15.95 -6.18
N GLN A 58 1.79 15.38 -7.26
CA GLN A 58 2.97 15.84 -8.00
C GLN A 58 2.67 16.37 -9.41
N ALA A 59 1.44 16.27 -9.93
CA ALA A 59 1.01 16.85 -11.21
C ALA A 59 0.87 18.40 -11.24
N GLY A 60 1.76 19.09 -10.51
CA GLY A 60 1.92 20.55 -10.50
C GLY A 60 3.38 21.00 -10.48
N GLY A 61 4.32 20.13 -10.92
CA GLY A 61 5.72 20.47 -11.13
C GLY A 61 6.02 20.64 -12.61
N SER A 62 6.19 21.91 -13.01
CA SER A 62 6.56 22.42 -14.34
C SER A 62 7.75 21.74 -15.02
#